data_AF-A0A0F4GV49-F1
#
_entry.id   AF-A0A0F4GV49-F1
#
_cell.length_a   1.000
_cell.length_b   1.000
_cell.length_c   1.000
_cell.angle_alpha   90.00
_cell.angle_beta   90.00
_cell.angle_gamma   90.00
#
_symmetry.space_group_name_H-M   'P 1'
#
loop_
_entity.id
_entity.type
_entity.pdbx_description
1 polymer ?
#
loop_
_entity_poly.entity_id
_entity_poly.type
_entity_poly.pdbx_seq_one_letter_code
_entity_poly.pdbx_strand_id
1 'polypeptide(L)'
;MAGHAITLEGVEEIAAECNIEFKAGDIFFLRSGFTKTGESLTLDQKKEYRTQTQTQKHRHSGLIQSEAVARFMWDNHIVAVAGHGVSFEVRPNRDDDWSTHHYCLAGWGVPIGETFDPERLAELCKKLNRWTFFVTSSPMNHPRAVSSPPNCMALFEVDDISSSKERHLQPIKSISPGSMSTQDPNAGVPIQVRSESQLEHYRLLELPADLLALLTSDQPPVLHLKSREDADGTAKDANAVLCTSDKTYDIRQVSHSNTVYLTRPQELPVENGGPPRAGIEAIAKCESTIELLSSATQSAAPYIKAALPVFSSTGNYSSQKNISKAELFSHIPLSEAECELGWSELACFESTNPSGSFVPSGKVKAQIWDAAFTVAVAERIDLALPFSASDIPNYATELVQEWPAELVAAIFASVSNPSSEGTLVVEKEKCIRFVGTAHLSAKSEGRPTDSKAFLKAWKDSVPEEWRPDCQLSVLKGSYTTQDAGSTITYTTSTIDAKGAIANTADEAKSSLGAKRKWHEKFRASKKS
;
A
#
# COMPACT_ATOMS: atom_id res chain seq x y z
N MET A 1 32.69 -35.34 -2.55
CA MET A 1 33.28 -33.99 -2.70
C MET A 1 34.75 -34.08 -2.30
N ALA A 2 35.68 -33.61 -3.13
CA ALA A 2 37.11 -33.93 -3.00
C ALA A 2 38.00 -32.73 -2.61
N GLY A 3 37.46 -31.51 -2.62
CA GLY A 3 38.28 -30.29 -2.45
C GLY A 3 39.25 -30.07 -3.62
N HIS A 4 38.77 -30.34 -4.84
CA HIS A 4 39.54 -30.13 -6.05
C HIS A 4 39.66 -28.64 -6.32
N ALA A 5 40.90 -28.17 -6.50
CA ALA A 5 41.19 -26.78 -6.84
C ALA A 5 41.11 -26.64 -8.36
N ILE A 6 40.14 -25.88 -8.83
CA ILE A 6 40.04 -25.48 -10.24
C ILE A 6 41.03 -24.34 -10.42
N THR A 7 42.04 -24.54 -11.27
CA THR A 7 43.07 -23.53 -11.50
C THR A 7 42.63 -22.50 -12.54
N LEU A 8 43.30 -21.35 -12.58
CA LEU A 8 42.99 -20.33 -13.57
C LEU A 8 43.26 -20.84 -14.99
N GLU A 9 44.35 -21.59 -15.18
CA GLU A 9 44.70 -22.20 -16.47
C GLU A 9 43.57 -23.11 -16.96
N GLY A 10 42.97 -23.91 -16.07
CA GLY A 10 41.82 -24.74 -16.42
C GLY A 10 40.57 -23.93 -16.79
N VAL A 11 40.37 -22.75 -16.19
CA VAL A 11 39.28 -21.84 -16.57
C VAL A 11 39.53 -21.25 -17.96
N GLU A 12 40.76 -20.83 -18.25
CA GLU A 12 41.17 -20.26 -19.54
C GLU A 12 41.10 -21.31 -20.67
N GLU A 13 41.51 -22.55 -20.40
CA GLU A 13 41.37 -23.68 -21.32
C GLU A 13 39.89 -23.94 -21.66
N ILE A 14 39.03 -23.99 -20.65
CA ILE A 14 37.58 -24.17 -20.86
C ILE A 14 36.99 -23.00 -21.64
N ALA A 15 37.40 -21.76 -21.33
CA ALA A 15 36.93 -20.58 -22.04
C ALA A 15 37.32 -20.64 -23.52
N ALA A 16 38.55 -21.05 -23.83
CA ALA A 16 39.01 -21.23 -25.21
C ALA A 16 38.23 -22.35 -25.93
N GLU A 17 38.06 -23.51 -25.30
CA GLU A 17 37.29 -24.64 -25.87
C GLU A 17 35.82 -24.29 -26.13
N CYS A 18 35.23 -23.49 -25.24
CA CYS A 18 33.83 -23.09 -25.31
C CYS A 18 33.60 -21.78 -26.08
N ASN A 19 34.66 -21.18 -26.64
CA ASN A 19 34.64 -19.88 -27.31
C ASN A 19 33.97 -18.78 -26.46
N ILE A 20 34.35 -18.72 -25.17
CA ILE A 20 33.89 -17.72 -24.21
C ILE A 20 34.89 -16.57 -24.20
N GLU A 21 34.37 -15.36 -24.41
CA GLU A 21 35.11 -14.11 -24.26
C GLU A 21 34.55 -13.36 -23.05
N PHE A 22 35.41 -13.04 -22.09
CA PHE A 22 35.04 -12.27 -20.91
C PHE A 22 34.94 -10.78 -21.27
N LYS A 23 33.85 -10.14 -20.83
CA LYS A 23 33.56 -8.72 -21.06
C LYS A 23 33.36 -7.99 -19.74
N ALA A 24 33.66 -6.70 -19.76
CA ALA A 24 33.46 -5.86 -18.58
C ALA A 24 31.96 -5.85 -18.20
N GLY A 25 31.66 -6.10 -16.92
CA GLY A 25 30.29 -6.25 -16.46
C GLY A 25 29.77 -7.68 -16.41
N ASP A 26 30.60 -8.68 -16.77
CA ASP A 26 30.19 -10.08 -16.74
C ASP A 26 29.96 -10.62 -15.33
N ILE A 27 28.98 -11.52 -15.22
CA ILE A 27 28.77 -12.37 -14.06
C ILE A 27 29.41 -13.73 -14.36
N PHE A 28 30.46 -14.08 -13.61
CA PHE A 28 31.21 -15.30 -13.85
C PHE A 28 30.59 -16.50 -13.13
N PHE A 29 30.06 -17.45 -13.90
CA PHE A 29 29.50 -18.71 -13.38
C PHE A 29 30.51 -19.85 -13.45
N LEU A 30 30.77 -20.51 -12.31
CA LEU A 30 31.64 -21.68 -12.22
C LEU A 30 30.86 -22.94 -11.81
N ARG A 31 30.88 -23.95 -12.68
CA ARG A 31 30.28 -25.27 -12.43
C ARG A 31 31.36 -26.30 -12.05
N SER A 32 31.56 -26.53 -10.75
CA SER A 32 32.51 -27.48 -10.14
C SER A 32 31.99 -28.92 -9.85
N GLY A 33 30.80 -29.31 -10.32
CA GLY A 33 30.16 -30.64 -10.16
C GLY A 33 29.48 -30.95 -8.81
N PHE A 34 29.18 -29.98 -7.95
CA PHE A 34 28.70 -30.17 -6.56
C PHE A 34 27.29 -30.78 -6.51
N THR A 35 26.32 -30.21 -7.22
CA THR A 35 24.91 -30.64 -7.22
C THR A 35 24.79 -32.12 -7.62
N LYS A 36 25.32 -32.47 -8.80
CA LYS A 36 25.37 -33.85 -9.30
C LYS A 36 26.07 -34.82 -8.35
N THR A 37 27.18 -34.40 -7.75
CA THR A 37 27.88 -35.23 -6.75
C THR A 37 26.99 -35.45 -5.53
N GLY A 38 26.36 -34.40 -5.00
CA GLY A 38 25.50 -34.46 -3.82
C GLY A 38 24.26 -35.35 -4.00
N GLU A 39 23.64 -35.31 -5.18
CA GLU A 39 22.50 -36.17 -5.52
C GLU A 39 22.89 -37.65 -5.59
N SER A 40 24.10 -37.97 -6.06
CA SER A 40 24.62 -39.33 -6.16
C SER A 40 25.02 -39.98 -4.81
N LEU A 41 25.08 -39.20 -3.72
CA LEU A 41 25.48 -39.71 -2.40
C LEU A 41 24.34 -40.47 -1.73
N THR A 42 24.68 -41.60 -1.09
CA THR A 42 23.76 -42.34 -0.22
C THR A 42 23.44 -41.55 1.05
N LEU A 43 22.37 -41.96 1.76
CA LEU A 43 21.99 -41.32 3.02
C LEU A 43 23.11 -41.34 4.07
N ASP A 44 23.88 -42.43 4.14
CA ASP A 44 24.97 -42.54 5.10
C ASP A 44 26.18 -41.67 4.71
N GLN A 45 26.48 -41.55 3.42
CA GLN A 45 27.48 -40.61 2.92
C GLN A 45 27.08 -39.14 3.18
N LYS A 46 25.78 -38.81 3.08
CA LYS A 46 25.25 -37.48 3.42
C LYS A 46 25.34 -37.20 4.93
N LYS A 47 25.16 -38.21 5.79
CA LYS A 47 25.36 -38.08 7.25
C LYS A 47 26.85 -37.84 7.56
N GLU A 48 27.73 -38.63 6.96
CA GLU A 48 29.18 -38.47 7.14
C GLU A 48 29.67 -37.09 6.69
N TYR A 49 29.22 -36.61 5.52
CA TYR A 49 29.50 -35.25 5.05
C TYR A 49 29.03 -34.16 6.05
N ARG A 50 27.85 -34.33 6.66
CA ARG A 50 27.34 -33.41 7.70
C ARG A 50 28.22 -33.44 8.96
N THR A 51 28.65 -34.61 9.40
CA THR A 51 29.57 -34.76 10.55
C THR A 51 30.93 -34.09 10.28
N GLN A 52 31.46 -34.25 9.06
CA GLN A 52 32.69 -33.57 8.63
C GLN A 52 32.52 -32.05 8.54
N THR A 53 31.34 -31.58 8.14
CA THR A 53 31.01 -30.15 8.12
C THR A 53 31.00 -29.56 9.53
N GLN A 54 30.37 -30.23 10.50
CA GLN A 54 30.32 -29.80 11.91
C GLN A 54 31.69 -29.75 12.57
N THR A 55 32.64 -30.56 12.11
CA THR A 55 34.02 -30.59 12.61
C THR A 55 34.99 -29.73 11.79
N GLN A 56 34.48 -28.90 10.87
CA GLN A 56 35.25 -28.06 9.94
C GLN A 56 36.30 -28.80 9.10
N LYS A 57 36.06 -30.08 8.80
CA LYS A 57 36.93 -30.92 7.94
C LYS A 57 36.39 -31.09 6.52
N HIS A 58 35.38 -30.32 6.13
CA HIS A 58 34.76 -30.43 4.81
C HIS A 58 35.70 -29.94 3.71
N ARG A 59 35.60 -30.58 2.54
CA ARG A 59 36.41 -30.29 1.36
C ARG A 59 35.51 -29.91 0.20
N HIS A 60 35.49 -28.64 -0.18
CA HIS A 60 34.65 -28.13 -1.28
C HIS A 60 35.52 -27.85 -2.50
N SER A 61 35.12 -28.37 -3.64
CA SER A 61 35.77 -28.05 -4.91
C SER A 61 35.32 -26.66 -5.36
N GLY A 62 36.26 -25.85 -5.83
CA GLY A 62 35.99 -24.47 -6.24
C GLY A 62 37.22 -23.85 -6.90
N LEU A 63 37.15 -22.55 -7.20
CA LEU A 63 38.27 -21.82 -7.79
C LEU A 63 39.43 -21.70 -6.80
N ILE A 64 40.67 -21.86 -7.27
CA ILE A 64 41.86 -21.72 -6.43
C ILE A 64 42.04 -20.26 -5.97
N GLN A 65 42.55 -20.07 -4.75
CA GLN A 65 43.03 -18.78 -4.27
C GLN A 65 44.44 -18.51 -4.82
N SER A 66 44.63 -17.40 -5.51
CA SER A 66 45.95 -16.92 -5.95
C SER A 66 45.89 -15.46 -6.40
N GLU A 67 47.05 -14.80 -6.46
CA GLU A 67 47.18 -13.47 -7.08
C GLU A 67 46.66 -13.46 -8.52
N ALA A 68 46.99 -14.49 -9.30
CA ALA A 68 46.61 -14.58 -10.70
C ALA A 68 45.08 -14.59 -10.88
N VAL A 69 44.36 -15.33 -10.02
CA VAL A 69 42.89 -15.34 -10.02
C VAL A 69 42.31 -13.98 -9.64
N ALA A 70 42.87 -13.34 -8.61
CA ALA A 70 42.44 -11.99 -8.21
C ALA A 70 42.65 -10.98 -9.35
N ARG A 71 43.82 -11.02 -10.01
CA ARG A 71 44.14 -10.17 -11.16
C ARG A 71 43.23 -10.46 -12.35
N PHE A 72 42.96 -11.73 -12.66
CA PHE A 72 42.00 -12.12 -13.70
C PHE A 72 40.60 -11.53 -13.46
N MET A 73 40.06 -11.63 -12.24
CA MET A 73 38.73 -11.07 -11.93
C MET A 73 38.71 -9.54 -12.04
N TRP A 74 39.79 -8.89 -11.61
CA TRP A 74 39.94 -7.43 -11.68
C TRP A 74 40.06 -6.93 -13.13
N ASP A 75 40.96 -7.51 -13.91
CA ASP A 75 41.27 -7.09 -15.29
C ASP A 75 40.09 -7.32 -16.24
N ASN A 76 39.28 -8.35 -16.00
CA ASN A 76 38.06 -8.61 -16.76
C ASN A 76 36.83 -7.85 -16.24
N HIS A 77 36.98 -7.03 -15.21
CA HIS A 77 35.89 -6.27 -14.58
C HIS A 77 34.66 -7.14 -14.24
N ILE A 78 34.92 -8.29 -13.61
CA ILE A 78 33.87 -9.21 -13.16
C ILE A 78 33.07 -8.53 -12.04
N VAL A 79 31.77 -8.38 -12.24
CA VAL A 79 30.89 -7.64 -11.31
C VAL A 79 30.17 -8.54 -10.32
N ALA A 80 30.12 -9.85 -10.57
CA ALA A 80 29.59 -10.85 -9.67
C ALA A 80 30.15 -12.23 -10.02
N VAL A 81 30.24 -13.11 -9.04
CA VAL A 81 30.62 -14.52 -9.25
C VAL A 81 29.52 -15.43 -8.74
N ALA A 82 29.31 -16.58 -9.38
CA ALA A 82 28.29 -17.53 -8.98
C ALA A 82 28.75 -18.97 -9.18
N GLY A 83 28.34 -19.86 -8.27
CA GLY A 83 28.62 -21.28 -8.36
C GLY A 83 27.61 -22.10 -7.59
N HIS A 84 27.61 -23.40 -7.86
CA HIS A 84 26.72 -24.34 -7.17
C HIS A 84 27.31 -24.93 -5.88
N GLY A 85 28.55 -24.57 -5.56
CA GLY A 85 29.21 -24.99 -4.34
C GLY A 85 28.66 -24.24 -3.13
N VAL A 86 28.89 -24.79 -1.94
CA VAL A 86 28.70 -24.08 -0.66
C VAL A 86 29.69 -22.92 -0.50
N SER A 87 30.77 -22.94 -1.29
CA SER A 87 31.75 -21.86 -1.41
C SER A 87 32.14 -21.78 -2.89
N PHE A 88 32.38 -20.56 -3.37
CA PHE A 88 32.83 -20.34 -4.75
C PHE A 88 34.29 -20.78 -4.94
N GLU A 89 35.13 -20.46 -3.96
CA GLU A 89 36.51 -20.87 -3.88
C GLU A 89 36.69 -22.30 -3.31
N VAL A 90 37.83 -22.92 -3.58
CA VAL A 90 38.16 -24.24 -3.04
C VAL A 90 38.32 -24.18 -1.52
N ARG A 91 37.82 -25.22 -0.82
CA ARG A 91 38.03 -25.42 0.62
C ARG A 91 38.70 -26.77 0.92
N PRO A 92 39.66 -26.83 1.88
CA PRO A 92 40.25 -25.69 2.59
C PRO A 92 41.05 -24.78 1.65
N ASN A 93 41.27 -23.53 2.07
CA ASN A 93 42.02 -22.55 1.29
C ASN A 93 43.40 -23.10 0.94
N ARG A 94 43.87 -22.78 -0.27
CA ARG A 94 45.23 -23.13 -0.72
C ARG A 94 46.24 -22.01 -0.49
N ASP A 95 45.73 -20.79 -0.43
CA ASP A 95 46.49 -19.57 -0.17
C ASP A 95 45.59 -18.62 0.64
N ASP A 96 46.00 -18.31 1.87
CA ASP A 96 45.23 -17.44 2.77
C ASP A 96 45.51 -15.95 2.54
N ASP A 97 46.63 -15.60 1.90
CA ASP A 97 46.97 -14.21 1.54
C ASP A 97 46.08 -13.72 0.37
N TRP A 98 45.64 -14.65 -0.47
CA TRP A 98 44.78 -14.40 -1.64
C TRP A 98 43.33 -14.88 -1.44
N SER A 99 42.75 -14.60 -0.27
CA SER A 99 41.36 -14.96 0.06
C SER A 99 40.34 -14.33 -0.90
N THR A 100 39.92 -15.08 -1.92
CA THR A 100 38.90 -14.69 -2.91
C THR A 100 37.64 -14.13 -2.23
N HIS A 101 37.20 -14.77 -1.14
CA HIS A 101 36.02 -14.37 -0.40
C HIS A 101 36.11 -12.95 0.17
N HIS A 102 37.26 -12.59 0.74
CA HIS A 102 37.48 -11.25 1.31
C HIS A 102 37.65 -10.19 0.22
N TYR A 103 38.40 -10.51 -0.85
CA TYR A 103 38.57 -9.58 -1.96
C TYR A 103 37.25 -9.29 -2.66
N CYS A 104 36.42 -10.30 -2.94
CA CYS A 104 35.11 -10.10 -3.54
C CYS A 104 34.17 -9.30 -2.63
N LEU A 105 33.90 -9.76 -1.40
CA LEU A 105 32.86 -9.14 -0.57
C LEU A 105 33.30 -7.86 0.14
N ALA A 106 34.38 -7.93 0.92
CA ALA A 106 34.82 -6.81 1.76
C ALA A 106 35.69 -5.79 1.00
N GLY A 107 36.41 -6.25 -0.03
CA GLY A 107 37.23 -5.41 -0.89
C GLY A 107 36.41 -4.71 -1.97
N TRP A 108 36.11 -5.44 -3.05
CA TRP A 108 35.56 -4.88 -4.28
C TRP A 108 34.04 -4.73 -4.28
N GLY A 109 33.33 -5.33 -3.31
CA GLY A 109 31.86 -5.34 -3.30
C GLY A 109 31.25 -6.23 -4.40
N VAL A 110 32.02 -7.18 -4.93
CA VAL A 110 31.58 -8.20 -5.88
C VAL A 110 30.80 -9.27 -5.12
N PRO A 111 29.47 -9.40 -5.33
CA PRO A 111 28.66 -10.40 -4.67
C PRO A 111 29.03 -11.82 -5.13
N ILE A 112 28.90 -12.77 -4.20
CA ILE A 112 29.14 -14.19 -4.43
C ILE A 112 27.80 -14.92 -4.35
N GLY A 113 27.39 -15.55 -5.44
CA GLY A 113 26.26 -16.46 -5.52
C GLY A 113 26.67 -17.90 -5.20
N GLU A 114 26.23 -18.42 -4.06
CA GLU A 114 26.53 -19.80 -3.64
C GLU A 114 25.30 -20.69 -3.79
N THR A 115 25.50 -22.00 -3.94
CA THR A 115 24.43 -23.02 -4.04
C THR A 115 23.42 -22.80 -5.17
N PHE A 116 23.84 -22.18 -6.27
CA PHE A 116 23.04 -22.15 -7.49
C PHE A 116 22.81 -23.58 -8.03
N ASP A 117 21.70 -23.82 -8.72
CA ASP A 117 21.51 -25.06 -9.48
C ASP A 117 21.62 -24.79 -11.00
N PRO A 118 22.83 -24.96 -11.59
CA PRO A 118 23.05 -24.72 -13.01
C PRO A 118 22.86 -25.98 -13.85
N GLU A 119 22.34 -27.10 -13.34
CA GLU A 119 22.33 -28.36 -14.11
C GLU A 119 21.47 -28.26 -15.39
N ARG A 120 20.23 -27.78 -15.25
CA ARG A 120 19.35 -27.52 -16.41
C ARG A 120 19.92 -26.43 -17.33
N LEU A 121 20.57 -25.43 -16.75
CA LEU A 121 21.24 -24.37 -17.51
C LEU A 121 22.39 -24.94 -18.35
N ALA A 122 23.24 -25.79 -17.77
CA ALA A 122 24.36 -26.42 -18.45
C ALA A 122 23.91 -27.36 -19.57
N GLU A 123 22.82 -28.11 -19.39
CA GLU A 123 22.20 -28.90 -20.45
C GLU A 123 21.74 -28.02 -21.61
N LEU A 124 21.12 -26.88 -21.31
CA LEU A 124 20.67 -25.93 -22.31
C LEU A 124 21.86 -25.26 -23.02
N CYS A 125 22.89 -24.84 -22.30
CA CYS A 125 24.12 -24.29 -22.89
C CYS A 125 24.75 -25.26 -23.87
N LYS A 126 24.84 -26.55 -23.51
CA LYS A 126 25.34 -27.62 -24.39
C LYS A 126 24.47 -27.81 -25.61
N LYS A 127 23.14 -27.84 -25.43
CA LYS A 127 22.18 -28.01 -26.53
C LYS A 127 22.26 -26.85 -27.53
N LEU A 128 22.44 -25.63 -27.04
CA LEU A 128 22.52 -24.42 -27.86
C LEU A 128 23.95 -24.13 -28.36
N ASN A 129 24.95 -24.89 -27.88
CA ASN A 129 26.36 -24.56 -28.05
C ASN A 129 26.67 -23.09 -27.69
N ARG A 130 26.06 -22.58 -26.61
CA ARG A 130 26.13 -21.18 -26.17
C ARG A 130 26.30 -21.12 -24.67
N TRP A 131 27.34 -20.43 -24.22
CA TRP A 131 27.73 -20.36 -22.80
C TRP A 131 27.53 -18.97 -22.18
N THR A 132 27.01 -18.02 -22.97
CA THR A 132 26.67 -16.66 -22.55
C THR A 132 25.16 -16.44 -22.60
N PHE A 133 24.60 -15.82 -21.57
CA PHE A 133 23.16 -15.60 -21.40
C PHE A 133 22.93 -14.38 -20.50
N PHE A 134 21.75 -13.76 -20.63
CA PHE A 134 21.37 -12.66 -19.74
C PHE A 134 20.81 -13.21 -18.44
N VAL A 135 21.29 -12.70 -17.30
CA VAL A 135 20.84 -13.12 -15.97
C VAL A 135 19.93 -12.06 -15.37
N THR A 136 18.78 -12.50 -14.88
CA THR A 136 17.86 -11.67 -14.09
C THR A 136 17.34 -12.46 -12.91
N SER A 137 16.74 -11.81 -11.92
CA SER A 137 16.13 -12.47 -10.76
C SER A 137 14.82 -11.80 -10.42
N SER A 138 13.77 -12.60 -10.24
CA SER A 138 12.51 -12.11 -9.67
C SER A 138 12.54 -12.31 -8.15
N PRO A 139 12.18 -11.31 -7.34
CA PRO A 139 11.96 -11.53 -5.92
C PRO A 139 10.87 -12.59 -5.70
N MET A 140 11.08 -13.50 -4.75
CA MET A 140 10.03 -14.42 -4.32
C MET A 140 8.99 -13.64 -3.52
N ASN A 141 7.73 -13.62 -4.00
CA ASN A 141 6.63 -12.92 -3.35
C ASN A 141 6.16 -13.70 -2.11
N HIS A 142 6.84 -13.50 -0.97
CA HIS A 142 6.49 -14.12 0.30
C HIS A 142 6.29 -13.06 1.41
N PRO A 143 5.06 -12.89 1.93
CA PRO A 143 4.77 -11.88 2.94
C PRO A 143 5.64 -12.00 4.19
N ARG A 144 6.22 -10.87 4.63
CA ARG A 144 7.09 -10.75 5.82
C ARG A 144 8.43 -11.47 5.73
N ALA A 145 8.83 -11.97 4.56
CA ALA A 145 10.19 -12.47 4.36
C ALA A 145 11.20 -11.32 4.46
N VAL A 146 12.31 -11.55 5.16
CA VAL A 146 13.48 -10.66 5.17
C VAL A 146 14.55 -11.34 4.35
N SER A 147 14.94 -10.72 3.23
CA SER A 147 15.71 -11.33 2.14
C SER A 147 14.91 -12.41 1.39
N SER A 148 14.62 -12.16 0.10
CA SER A 148 13.99 -13.17 -0.76
C SER A 148 15.08 -14.04 -1.40
N PRO A 149 14.98 -15.39 -1.37
CA PRO A 149 15.85 -16.22 -2.19
C PRO A 149 15.71 -15.78 -3.66
N PRO A 150 16.82 -15.68 -4.40
CA PRO A 150 16.76 -15.18 -5.76
C PRO A 150 16.07 -16.21 -6.67
N ASN A 151 15.00 -15.81 -7.37
CA ASN A 151 14.44 -16.61 -8.48
C ASN A 151 15.19 -16.25 -9.76
N CYS A 152 16.46 -16.67 -9.83
CA CYS A 152 17.34 -16.39 -10.95
C CYS A 152 16.86 -17.07 -12.23
N MET A 153 16.83 -16.31 -13.33
CA MET A 153 16.48 -16.75 -14.67
C MET A 153 17.65 -16.45 -15.59
N ALA A 154 17.98 -17.42 -16.44
CA ALA A 154 18.89 -17.26 -17.56
C ALA A 154 18.08 -17.14 -18.85
N LEU A 155 18.24 -16.03 -19.55
CA LEU A 155 17.57 -15.75 -20.81
C LEU A 155 18.55 -15.93 -21.96
N PHE A 156 18.22 -16.85 -22.86
CA PHE A 156 18.91 -17.06 -24.12
C PHE A 156 18.10 -16.38 -25.22
N GLU A 157 18.80 -15.71 -26.13
CA GLU A 157 18.19 -15.22 -27.35
C GLU A 157 17.91 -16.39 -28.30
N VAL A 158 16.77 -16.35 -28.99
CA VAL A 158 16.35 -17.39 -29.94
C VAL A 158 16.53 -16.84 -31.34
N ASP A 159 17.42 -17.46 -32.12
CA ASP A 159 17.49 -17.24 -33.56
C ASP A 159 16.21 -17.77 -34.23
N ASP A 160 15.70 -17.00 -35.19
CA ASP A 160 14.46 -17.19 -35.95
C ASP A 160 14.10 -18.68 -36.24
N ILE A 161 12.90 -19.10 -35.83
CA ILE A 161 12.34 -20.44 -36.07
C ILE A 161 11.78 -20.52 -37.50
N SER A 162 12.61 -20.28 -38.51
CA SER A 162 12.19 -20.32 -39.93
C SER A 162 12.82 -21.45 -40.75
N SER A 163 13.70 -22.29 -40.21
CA SER A 163 14.38 -23.34 -41.00
C SER A 163 13.92 -24.80 -40.78
N SER A 164 12.81 -25.04 -40.07
CA SER A 164 12.26 -26.40 -39.93
C SER A 164 11.25 -26.78 -41.03
N LYS A 165 11.64 -26.71 -42.30
CA LYS A 165 10.97 -27.46 -43.39
C LYS A 165 11.91 -27.64 -44.60
N GLU A 166 11.88 -28.87 -45.12
CA GLU A 166 12.48 -29.34 -46.38
C GLU A 166 13.96 -29.77 -46.35
N ARG A 167 14.18 -31.02 -45.95
CA ARG A 167 15.30 -31.84 -46.45
C ARG A 167 14.97 -32.31 -47.87
N HIS A 168 15.57 -31.71 -48.88
CA HIS A 168 15.79 -32.32 -50.19
C HIS A 168 17.28 -32.33 -50.54
N LEU A 169 17.75 -33.50 -50.97
CA LEU A 169 19.12 -33.85 -51.32
C LEU A 169 19.67 -32.99 -52.47
N GLN A 170 20.93 -32.54 -52.37
CA GLN A 170 21.89 -32.34 -53.49
C GLN A 170 23.35 -32.29 -52.94
N PRO A 171 24.38 -32.57 -53.79
CA PRO A 171 25.60 -33.24 -53.36
C PRO A 171 26.76 -32.33 -52.89
N ILE A 172 27.63 -32.94 -52.09
CA ILE A 172 28.87 -32.43 -51.49
C ILE A 172 29.80 -31.82 -52.57
N LYS A 173 30.19 -30.55 -52.40
CA LYS A 173 31.40 -29.97 -53.01
C LYS A 173 32.23 -29.18 -51.99
N SER A 174 33.48 -29.63 -51.88
CA SER A 174 34.72 -29.02 -51.34
C SER A 174 34.64 -28.05 -50.15
N ILE A 175 35.20 -28.54 -49.04
CA ILE A 175 35.64 -27.77 -47.88
C ILE A 175 36.88 -26.94 -48.25
N SER A 176 36.87 -25.66 -47.89
CA SER A 176 38.07 -24.83 -47.64
C SER A 176 37.75 -23.92 -46.44
N PRO A 177 38.72 -23.63 -45.56
CA PRO A 177 38.47 -23.42 -44.13
C PRO A 177 37.77 -22.08 -43.85
N GLY A 178 36.61 -22.19 -43.21
CA GLY A 178 35.78 -21.07 -42.82
C GLY A 178 36.38 -20.26 -41.68
N SER A 179 36.59 -18.97 -41.95
CA SER A 179 36.33 -17.93 -40.96
C SER A 179 34.81 -17.87 -40.77
N MET A 180 34.29 -18.54 -39.75
CA MET A 180 32.95 -18.29 -39.23
C MET A 180 33.04 -18.16 -37.71
N SER A 181 33.53 -16.99 -37.30
CA SER A 181 33.22 -16.42 -36.00
C SER A 181 32.97 -14.93 -36.25
N THR A 182 31.72 -14.59 -36.51
CA THR A 182 31.23 -13.23 -36.37
C THR A 182 30.18 -13.29 -35.27
N GLN A 183 30.59 -12.99 -34.04
CA GLN A 183 29.62 -12.53 -33.03
C GLN A 183 28.90 -11.33 -33.65
N ASP A 184 27.59 -11.41 -33.89
CA ASP A 184 26.82 -10.24 -34.34
C ASP A 184 26.56 -9.36 -33.10
N PRO A 185 27.15 -8.14 -33.03
CA PRO A 185 26.91 -7.21 -31.93
C PRO A 185 25.45 -6.75 -31.81
N ASN A 186 24.59 -7.06 -32.78
CA ASN A 186 23.18 -6.67 -32.81
C ASN A 186 22.21 -7.73 -32.27
N ALA A 187 22.69 -8.81 -31.64
CA ALA A 187 21.85 -9.92 -31.20
C ALA A 187 20.94 -9.56 -29.99
N GLY A 188 21.36 -8.72 -29.02
CA GLY A 188 20.50 -8.39 -27.86
C GLY A 188 19.16 -7.69 -28.19
N VAL A 189 18.09 -7.91 -27.41
CA VAL A 189 16.84 -7.08 -27.53
C VAL A 189 17.25 -5.62 -27.33
N PRO A 190 17.12 -4.75 -28.34
CA PRO A 190 17.63 -3.40 -28.24
C PRO A 190 16.82 -2.65 -27.18
N ILE A 191 17.52 -2.02 -26.25
CA ILE A 191 16.95 -1.19 -25.20
C ILE A 191 17.34 0.25 -25.51
N GLN A 192 16.34 1.11 -25.71
CA GLN A 192 16.56 2.55 -25.79
C GLN A 192 16.07 3.20 -24.51
N VAL A 193 16.91 4.06 -23.91
CA VAL A 193 16.47 4.93 -22.82
C VAL A 193 16.25 6.31 -23.40
N ARG A 194 15.06 6.89 -23.22
CA ARG A 194 14.82 8.26 -23.64
C ARG A 194 15.74 9.21 -22.89
N SER A 195 16.12 10.32 -23.54
CA SER A 195 16.83 11.38 -22.84
C SER A 195 15.97 11.89 -21.68
N GLU A 196 16.62 12.36 -20.62
CA GLU A 196 15.95 12.78 -19.39
C GLU A 196 14.83 13.83 -19.61
N SER A 197 15.01 14.74 -20.57
CA SER A 197 14.00 15.74 -20.96
C SER A 197 12.78 15.17 -21.69
N GLN A 198 12.84 13.92 -22.14
CA GLN A 198 11.79 13.21 -22.89
C GLN A 198 11.16 12.07 -22.07
N LEU A 199 11.61 11.85 -20.83
CA LEU A 199 10.99 10.89 -19.94
C LEU A 199 9.59 11.37 -19.54
N GLU A 200 8.63 10.46 -19.61
CA GLU A 200 7.24 10.67 -19.26
C GLU A 200 7.07 10.65 -17.74
N HIS A 201 6.13 11.44 -17.23
CA HIS A 201 5.85 11.52 -15.79
C HIS A 201 4.87 10.43 -15.37
N TYR A 202 5.41 9.25 -15.08
CA TYR A 202 4.65 8.16 -14.46
C TYR A 202 4.98 8.02 -12.97
N ARG A 203 3.97 7.61 -12.21
CA ARG A 203 4.10 7.22 -10.80
C ARG A 203 3.54 5.83 -10.65
N LEU A 204 4.25 4.97 -9.92
CA LEU A 204 3.76 3.64 -9.60
C LEU A 204 2.82 3.74 -8.40
N LEU A 205 1.61 3.21 -8.54
CA LEU A 205 0.61 3.13 -7.49
C LEU A 205 0.44 1.66 -7.11
N GLU A 206 0.60 1.34 -5.82
CA GLU A 206 0.24 0.04 -5.27
C GLU A 206 -1.28 -0.11 -5.30
N LEU A 207 -1.76 -1.27 -5.77
CA LEU A 207 -3.18 -1.60 -5.79
C LEU A 207 -3.47 -2.70 -4.76
N PRO A 208 -4.06 -2.36 -3.60
CA PRO A 208 -4.62 -3.34 -2.68
C PRO A 208 -5.59 -4.29 -3.41
N ALA A 209 -5.73 -5.52 -2.92
CA ALA A 209 -6.49 -6.56 -3.62
C ALA A 209 -7.96 -6.20 -3.88
N ASP A 210 -8.59 -5.49 -2.94
CA ASP A 210 -9.97 -5.00 -3.08
C ASP A 210 -10.06 -3.88 -4.12
N LEU A 211 -9.10 -2.95 -4.15
CA LEU A 211 -9.03 -1.90 -5.17
C LEU A 211 -8.73 -2.45 -6.56
N LEU A 212 -7.84 -3.45 -6.66
CA LEU A 212 -7.56 -4.15 -7.92
C LEU A 212 -8.83 -4.81 -8.44
N ALA A 213 -9.53 -5.58 -7.60
CA ALA A 213 -10.78 -6.23 -7.98
C ALA A 213 -11.84 -5.22 -8.45
N LEU A 214 -11.92 -4.06 -7.78
CA LEU A 214 -12.82 -2.96 -8.14
C LEU A 214 -12.47 -2.36 -9.51
N LEU A 215 -11.20 -2.07 -9.77
CA LEU A 215 -10.70 -1.50 -11.03
C LEU A 215 -10.79 -2.47 -12.21
N THR A 216 -10.72 -3.78 -11.97
CA THR A 216 -10.85 -4.81 -13.00
C THR A 216 -12.28 -5.34 -13.16
N SER A 217 -13.25 -4.76 -12.45
CA SER A 217 -14.66 -5.17 -12.56
C SER A 217 -15.29 -4.72 -13.89
N ASP A 218 -16.46 -5.26 -14.25
CA ASP A 218 -17.17 -4.90 -15.48
C ASP A 218 -17.58 -3.42 -15.52
N GLN A 219 -17.75 -2.79 -14.35
CA GLN A 219 -18.11 -1.39 -14.18
C GLN A 219 -17.23 -0.74 -13.11
N PRO A 220 -15.96 -0.42 -13.45
CA PRO A 220 -15.05 0.17 -12.49
C PRO A 220 -15.54 1.57 -12.09
N PRO A 221 -15.64 1.88 -10.79
CA PRO A 221 -16.09 3.18 -10.33
C PRO A 221 -15.02 4.25 -10.56
N VAL A 222 -15.45 5.50 -10.52
CA VAL A 222 -14.53 6.64 -10.50
C VAL A 222 -13.86 6.70 -9.13
N LEU A 223 -12.52 6.78 -9.13
CA LEU A 223 -11.73 7.01 -7.93
C LEU A 223 -11.41 8.50 -7.81
N HIS A 224 -11.46 9.01 -6.58
CA HIS A 224 -11.21 10.42 -6.31
C HIS A 224 -9.94 10.59 -5.49
N LEU A 225 -9.02 11.44 -5.97
CA LEU A 225 -7.95 11.96 -5.14
C LEU A 225 -8.46 13.21 -4.43
N LYS A 226 -8.51 13.17 -3.11
CA LYS A 226 -9.02 14.26 -2.28
C LYS A 226 -7.93 14.72 -1.33
N SER A 227 -7.96 15.98 -0.98
CA SER A 227 -7.11 16.57 0.03
C SER A 227 -7.96 17.48 0.88
N ARG A 228 -7.53 17.71 2.11
CA ARG A 228 -8.22 18.69 2.95
C ARG A 228 -7.99 20.09 2.42
N GLU A 229 -9.07 20.76 2.10
CA GLU A 229 -9.11 22.19 1.82
C GLU A 229 -10.10 22.84 2.80
N ASP A 230 -9.79 24.04 3.28
CA ASP A 230 -10.82 24.86 3.91
C ASP A 230 -11.72 25.50 2.83
N ALA A 231 -12.83 26.12 3.25
CA ALA A 231 -13.81 26.73 2.35
C ALA A 231 -13.25 27.88 1.48
N ASP A 232 -12.03 28.35 1.79
CA ASP A 232 -11.29 29.37 1.06
C ASP A 232 -10.24 28.77 0.10
N GLY A 233 -10.14 27.43 0.05
CA GLY A 233 -9.23 26.69 -0.85
C GLY A 233 -7.78 26.61 -0.35
N THR A 234 -7.51 26.91 0.93
CA THR A 234 -6.18 26.76 1.51
C THR A 234 -5.95 25.37 2.10
N ALA A 235 -4.91 24.69 1.62
CA ALA A 235 -4.46 23.38 2.07
C ALA A 235 -3.18 23.51 2.93
N LYS A 236 -3.32 23.85 4.22
CA LYS A 236 -2.20 23.77 5.17
C LYS A 236 -2.18 22.38 5.82
N ASP A 237 -1.02 21.72 5.80
CA ASP A 237 -0.79 20.39 6.38
C ASP A 237 -1.77 19.30 5.89
N ALA A 238 -2.25 19.41 4.66
CA ALA A 238 -3.22 18.48 4.09
C ALA A 238 -2.53 17.26 3.47
N ASN A 239 -2.92 16.07 3.93
CA ASN A 239 -2.54 14.82 3.28
C ASN A 239 -3.54 14.51 2.16
N ALA A 240 -3.03 14.02 1.04
CA ALA A 240 -3.88 13.46 0.00
C ALA A 240 -4.38 12.07 0.40
N VAL A 241 -5.61 11.77 0.02
CA VAL A 241 -6.24 10.46 0.17
C VAL A 241 -6.80 10.01 -1.17
N LEU A 242 -6.92 8.69 -1.35
CA LEU A 242 -7.66 8.10 -2.45
C LEU A 242 -8.99 7.57 -1.92
N CYS A 243 -10.09 7.94 -2.54
CA CYS A 243 -11.43 7.52 -2.14
C CYS A 243 -12.07 6.66 -3.24
N THR A 244 -12.62 5.52 -2.83
CA THR A 244 -13.69 4.84 -3.55
C THR A 244 -15.04 5.46 -3.13
N SER A 245 -16.15 4.88 -3.58
CA SER A 245 -17.49 5.27 -3.11
C SER A 245 -17.68 5.08 -1.60
N ASP A 246 -17.00 4.10 -1.01
CA ASP A 246 -17.26 3.61 0.34
C ASP A 246 -16.03 3.55 1.28
N LYS A 247 -14.82 3.79 0.77
CA LYS A 247 -13.58 3.69 1.53
C LYS A 247 -12.60 4.80 1.19
N THR A 248 -11.78 5.12 2.19
CA THR A 248 -10.67 6.06 2.08
C THR A 248 -9.34 5.34 2.34
N TYR A 249 -8.36 5.61 1.48
CA TYR A 249 -6.99 5.12 1.59
C TYR A 249 -6.05 6.31 1.80
N ASP A 250 -5.27 6.26 2.87
CA ASP A 250 -4.18 7.20 3.09
C ASP A 250 -3.06 6.96 2.08
N ILE A 251 -2.59 8.03 1.45
CA ILE A 251 -1.54 7.98 0.44
C ILE A 251 -0.17 8.17 1.10
N ARG A 252 0.75 7.23 0.83
CA ARG A 252 2.13 7.31 1.30
C ARG A 252 3.10 7.14 0.14
N GLN A 253 4.11 8.01 0.06
CA GLN A 253 5.21 7.82 -0.89
C GLN A 253 6.37 7.07 -0.23
N VAL A 254 6.87 6.04 -0.91
CA VAL A 254 8.05 5.26 -0.50
C VAL A 254 9.10 5.33 -1.60
N SER A 255 10.29 5.82 -1.26
CA SER A 255 11.40 5.94 -2.20
C SER A 255 12.19 4.64 -2.26
N HIS A 256 12.72 4.30 -3.44
CA HIS A 256 13.57 3.12 -3.63
C HIS A 256 15.02 3.51 -3.83
N SER A 257 15.96 2.65 -3.43
CA SER A 257 17.38 2.80 -3.77
C SER A 257 17.74 2.24 -5.14
N ASN A 258 16.86 1.41 -5.71
CA ASN A 258 17.05 0.77 -7.01
C ASN A 258 16.58 1.69 -8.13
N THR A 259 17.22 1.61 -9.29
CA THR A 259 16.74 2.29 -10.49
C THR A 259 15.66 1.46 -11.15
N VAL A 260 14.43 1.98 -11.20
CA VAL A 260 13.29 1.32 -11.84
C VAL A 260 12.90 2.10 -13.08
N TYR A 261 12.93 1.44 -14.24
CA TYR A 261 12.43 2.00 -15.50
C TYR A 261 11.09 1.37 -15.86
N LEU A 262 10.12 2.20 -16.23
CA LEU A 262 8.92 1.74 -16.93
C LEU A 262 9.26 1.63 -18.41
N THR A 263 9.07 0.44 -18.97
CA THR A 263 9.39 0.15 -20.37
C THR A 263 8.13 -0.13 -21.15
N ARG A 264 8.16 0.13 -22.45
CA ARG A 264 7.14 -0.31 -23.40
C ARG A 264 7.81 -0.98 -24.61
N PRO A 265 7.13 -1.94 -25.27
CA PRO A 265 7.59 -2.46 -26.55
C PRO A 265 7.67 -1.35 -27.61
N GLN A 266 8.73 -1.35 -28.42
CA GLN A 266 8.87 -0.41 -29.53
C GLN A 266 9.69 -1.01 -30.68
N GLU A 267 9.35 -0.66 -31.92
CA GLU A 267 10.22 -0.91 -33.06
C GLU A 267 11.36 0.11 -33.08
N LEU A 268 12.59 -0.37 -32.90
CA LEU A 268 13.78 0.47 -32.84
C LEU A 268 14.51 0.42 -34.18
N PRO A 269 14.97 1.58 -34.70
CA PRO A 269 15.79 1.62 -35.90
C PRO A 269 17.12 0.93 -35.64
N VAL A 270 17.55 0.13 -36.61
CA VAL A 270 18.85 -0.56 -36.55
C VAL A 270 19.91 0.36 -37.13
N GLU A 271 21.02 0.56 -36.41
CA GLU A 271 22.19 1.24 -36.96
C GLU A 271 22.61 0.50 -38.25
N ASN A 272 22.75 1.23 -39.36
CA ASN A 272 23.01 0.75 -40.74
C ASN A 272 21.79 0.52 -41.66
N GLY A 273 20.59 0.97 -41.29
CA GLY A 273 19.45 1.06 -42.23
C GLY A 273 18.78 -0.29 -42.55
N GLY A 274 18.96 -1.29 -41.68
CA GLY A 274 18.20 -2.53 -41.70
C GLY A 274 16.72 -2.33 -41.32
N PRO A 275 15.86 -3.35 -41.50
CA PRO A 275 14.47 -3.29 -41.06
C PRO A 275 14.39 -3.03 -39.55
N PRO A 276 13.41 -2.23 -39.06
CA PRO A 276 13.23 -1.98 -37.63
C PRO A 276 13.13 -3.28 -36.85
N ARG A 277 13.76 -3.33 -35.67
CA ARG A 277 13.79 -4.53 -34.83
C ARG A 277 12.90 -4.32 -33.62
N ALA A 278 12.20 -5.37 -33.20
CA ALA A 278 11.46 -5.34 -31.94
C ALA A 278 12.42 -5.12 -30.77
N GLY A 279 12.17 -4.07 -29.99
CA GLY A 279 12.95 -3.66 -28.83
C GLY A 279 12.07 -3.15 -27.70
N ILE A 280 12.71 -2.59 -26.69
CA ILE A 280 12.02 -1.95 -25.56
C ILE A 280 12.56 -0.54 -25.35
N GLU A 281 11.65 0.40 -25.10
CA GLU A 281 11.97 1.78 -24.78
C GLU A 281 11.66 2.04 -23.31
N ALA A 282 12.65 2.51 -22.55
CA ALA A 282 12.43 3.05 -21.21
C ALA A 282 11.84 4.47 -21.33
N ILE A 283 10.57 4.58 -20.97
CA ILE A 283 9.77 5.81 -21.12
C ILE A 283 9.69 6.62 -19.85
N ALA A 284 9.88 6.02 -18.68
CA ALA A 284 9.86 6.71 -17.41
C ALA A 284 10.86 6.09 -16.44
N LYS A 285 11.39 6.91 -15.53
CA LYS A 285 12.20 6.48 -14.40
C LYS A 285 11.42 6.72 -13.12
N CYS A 286 11.12 5.65 -12.40
CA CYS A 286 10.30 5.69 -11.20
C CYS A 286 11.21 5.59 -9.97
N GLU A 287 11.35 6.69 -9.22
CA GLU A 287 12.21 6.75 -8.02
C GLU A 287 11.42 6.53 -6.71
N SER A 288 10.10 6.48 -6.81
CA SER A 288 9.22 6.16 -5.69
C SER A 288 7.96 5.41 -6.15
N THR A 289 7.38 4.67 -5.21
CA THR A 289 6.06 4.06 -5.33
C THR A 289 5.12 4.76 -4.36
N ILE A 290 3.87 4.88 -4.76
CA ILE A 290 2.77 5.34 -3.93
C ILE A 290 2.10 4.11 -3.33
N GLU A 291 2.16 3.98 -2.02
CA GLU A 291 1.47 2.96 -1.23
C GLU A 291 0.11 3.50 -0.78
N LEU A 292 -0.90 2.62 -0.76
CA LEU A 292 -2.25 2.92 -0.28
C LEU A 292 -2.51 2.18 1.02
N LEU A 293 -2.76 2.93 2.09
CA LEU A 293 -3.04 2.37 3.41
C LEU A 293 -4.53 2.48 3.70
N SER A 294 -5.20 1.34 3.87
CA SER A 294 -6.62 1.32 4.22
C SER A 294 -6.83 1.97 5.59
N SER A 295 -7.65 3.01 5.64
CA SER A 295 -8.04 3.67 6.89
C SER A 295 -9.31 3.04 7.45
N ALA A 296 -9.52 3.13 8.77
CA ALA A 296 -10.77 2.70 9.37
C ALA A 296 -11.91 3.65 8.95
N THR A 297 -13.09 3.11 8.67
CA THR A 297 -14.28 3.91 8.37
C THR A 297 -14.52 4.95 9.46
N GLN A 298 -14.62 6.21 9.06
CA GLN A 298 -14.80 7.32 9.99
C GLN A 298 -15.93 8.27 9.55
N SER A 299 -16.60 8.86 10.52
CA SER A 299 -17.66 9.85 10.26
C SER A 299 -17.06 11.20 9.87
N ALA A 300 -17.59 11.81 8.81
CA ALA A 300 -17.21 13.17 8.42
C ALA A 300 -17.80 14.29 9.31
N ALA A 301 -18.58 13.95 10.34
CA ALA A 301 -19.22 14.91 11.24
C ALA A 301 -18.30 16.04 11.76
N PRO A 302 -17.02 15.80 12.11
CA PRO A 302 -16.12 16.86 12.57
C PRO A 302 -15.81 17.91 11.48
N TYR A 303 -15.60 17.45 10.24
CA TYR A 303 -15.35 18.33 9.10
C TYR A 303 -16.61 19.16 8.78
N ILE A 304 -17.77 18.51 8.78
CA ILE A 304 -19.06 19.14 8.50
C ILE A 304 -19.40 20.20 9.55
N LYS A 305 -19.20 19.93 10.84
CA LYS A 305 -19.41 20.91 11.93
C LYS A 305 -18.55 22.15 11.80
N ALA A 306 -17.32 22.01 11.30
CA ALA A 306 -16.42 23.13 11.12
C ALA A 306 -16.78 23.98 9.90
N ALA A 307 -17.34 23.37 8.86
CA ALA A 307 -17.64 24.02 7.59
C ALA A 307 -19.03 24.67 7.54
N LEU A 308 -20.04 24.05 8.16
CA LEU A 308 -21.43 24.45 7.99
C LEU A 308 -21.96 25.36 9.11
N PRO A 309 -22.84 26.33 8.77
CA PRO A 309 -23.56 27.13 9.76
C PRO A 309 -24.57 26.30 10.56
N VAL A 310 -24.72 26.66 11.84
CA VAL A 310 -25.74 26.06 12.72
C VAL A 310 -27.10 26.71 12.49
N PHE A 311 -28.15 25.89 12.34
CA PHE A 311 -29.53 26.32 12.18
C PHE A 311 -30.24 26.41 13.55
N SER A 312 -30.61 27.62 13.96
CA SER A 312 -31.30 27.93 15.23
C SER A 312 -32.50 28.84 15.01
N SER A 313 -33.58 28.31 14.43
CA SER A 313 -34.99 28.79 14.42
C SER A 313 -35.37 30.28 14.19
N THR A 314 -34.45 31.25 14.09
CA THR A 314 -34.77 32.70 14.11
C THR A 314 -34.08 33.52 13.03
N GLY A 315 -33.60 32.91 11.95
CA GLY A 315 -32.98 33.68 10.85
C GLY A 315 -31.57 34.23 11.14
N ASN A 316 -31.05 34.02 12.35
CA ASN A 316 -29.66 34.33 12.70
C ASN A 316 -28.77 33.14 12.33
N TYR A 317 -28.38 33.09 11.06
CA TYR A 317 -27.39 32.13 10.57
C TYR A 317 -25.99 32.70 10.75
N SER A 318 -25.05 31.86 11.22
CA SER A 318 -23.62 32.15 11.23
C SER A 318 -23.17 32.71 9.88
N SER A 319 -22.22 33.66 9.87
CA SER A 319 -21.68 34.32 8.66
C SER A 319 -20.80 33.41 7.78
N GLN A 320 -20.95 32.08 7.91
CA GLN A 320 -20.22 31.10 7.11
C GLN A 320 -20.76 31.08 5.68
N LYS A 321 -19.82 30.87 4.74
CA LYS A 321 -20.11 30.81 3.30
C LYS A 321 -21.13 29.70 3.03
N ASN A 322 -22.15 30.05 2.26
CA ASN A 322 -23.14 29.09 1.80
C ASN A 322 -22.50 28.11 0.81
N ILE A 323 -22.57 26.81 1.10
CA ILE A 323 -21.96 25.73 0.33
C ILE A 323 -22.99 24.61 0.10
N SER A 324 -23.00 24.01 -1.08
CA SER A 324 -23.84 22.84 -1.38
C SER A 324 -23.26 21.57 -0.74
N LYS A 325 -24.09 20.54 -0.56
CA LYS A 325 -23.64 19.24 -0.06
C LYS A 325 -22.53 18.64 -0.93
N ALA A 326 -22.70 18.71 -2.25
CA ALA A 326 -21.73 18.20 -3.21
C ALA A 326 -20.38 18.93 -3.15
N GLU A 327 -20.41 20.27 -3.08
CA GLU A 327 -19.20 21.09 -2.94
C GLU A 327 -18.52 20.84 -1.59
N LEU A 328 -19.29 20.77 -0.50
CA LEU A 328 -18.77 20.43 0.84
C LEU A 328 -18.04 19.08 0.83
N PHE A 329 -18.69 18.05 0.28
CA PHE A 329 -18.11 16.71 0.25
C PHE A 329 -16.83 16.69 -0.57
N SER A 330 -16.70 17.51 -1.62
CA SER A 330 -15.48 17.57 -2.43
C SER A 330 -14.23 18.03 -1.65
N HIS A 331 -14.39 18.86 -0.62
CA HIS A 331 -13.30 19.37 0.21
C HIS A 331 -12.98 18.50 1.45
N ILE A 332 -13.80 17.49 1.75
CA ILE A 332 -13.58 16.58 2.87
C ILE A 332 -12.71 15.42 2.40
N PRO A 333 -11.56 15.12 3.04
CA PRO A 333 -10.66 14.03 2.64
C PRO A 333 -11.20 12.65 3.09
N LEU A 334 -12.44 12.33 2.76
CA LEU A 334 -13.13 11.07 3.06
C LEU A 334 -14.00 10.64 1.88
N SER A 335 -14.35 9.35 1.83
CA SER A 335 -15.24 8.77 0.82
C SER A 335 -16.65 9.34 0.91
N GLU A 336 -17.44 9.16 -0.15
CA GLU A 336 -18.82 9.62 -0.18
C GLU A 336 -19.65 8.97 0.93
N ALA A 337 -19.53 7.65 1.15
CA ALA A 337 -20.25 6.96 2.22
C ALA A 337 -19.87 7.48 3.62
N GLU A 338 -18.60 7.81 3.86
CA GLU A 338 -18.14 8.40 5.12
C GLU A 338 -18.63 9.85 5.31
N CYS A 339 -18.74 10.60 4.21
CA CYS A 339 -19.36 11.92 4.20
C CYS A 339 -20.86 11.83 4.53
N GLU A 340 -21.58 10.90 3.90
CA GLU A 340 -22.99 10.63 4.15
C GLU A 340 -23.25 10.16 5.59
N LEU A 341 -22.36 9.33 6.14
CA LEU A 341 -22.43 8.91 7.54
C LEU A 341 -22.41 10.13 8.47
N GLY A 342 -21.48 11.06 8.25
CA GLY A 342 -21.38 12.29 9.04
C GLY A 342 -22.55 13.25 8.81
N TRP A 343 -23.03 13.36 7.57
CA TRP A 343 -24.19 14.17 7.21
C TRP A 343 -25.46 13.68 7.91
N SER A 344 -25.70 12.37 7.87
CA SER A 344 -26.83 11.71 8.54
C SER A 344 -26.71 11.79 10.06
N GLU A 345 -25.55 11.49 10.65
CA GLU A 345 -25.30 11.58 12.11
C GLU A 345 -25.67 12.96 12.68
N LEU A 346 -25.40 14.02 11.90
CA LEU A 346 -25.67 15.38 12.30
C LEU A 346 -27.06 15.88 11.92
N ALA A 347 -27.87 15.07 11.24
CA ALA A 347 -29.13 15.47 10.64
C ALA A 347 -28.98 16.75 9.78
N CYS A 348 -27.89 16.82 9.02
CA CYS A 348 -27.66 17.93 8.10
C CYS A 348 -28.72 17.93 6.99
N PHE A 349 -29.03 19.13 6.49
CA PHE A 349 -30.02 19.31 5.44
C PHE A 349 -29.61 20.46 4.52
N GLU A 350 -30.05 20.38 3.26
CA GLU A 350 -29.99 21.50 2.33
C GLU A 350 -31.36 22.18 2.33
N SER A 351 -31.36 23.49 2.56
CA SER A 351 -32.55 24.32 2.47
C SER A 351 -32.52 25.14 1.19
N THR A 352 -33.71 25.43 0.66
CA THR A 352 -33.89 26.41 -0.43
C THR A 352 -34.10 27.83 0.11
N ASN A 353 -34.53 27.96 1.37
CA ASN A 353 -34.77 29.25 2.02
C ASN A 353 -34.47 29.20 3.53
N PRO A 354 -33.34 29.78 3.99
CA PRO A 354 -32.24 30.30 3.19
C PRO A 354 -31.60 29.19 2.35
N SER A 355 -31.12 29.51 1.15
CA SER A 355 -30.38 28.53 0.36
C SER A 355 -29.14 28.07 1.13
N GLY A 356 -28.86 26.77 1.15
CA GLY A 356 -27.60 26.24 1.65
C GLY A 356 -27.67 24.98 2.49
N SER A 357 -26.49 24.47 2.86
CA SER A 357 -26.34 23.35 3.78
C SER A 357 -26.24 23.82 5.22
N PHE A 358 -26.94 23.16 6.13
CA PHE A 358 -26.99 23.54 7.54
C PHE A 358 -26.89 22.35 8.50
N VAL A 359 -26.35 22.60 9.70
CA VAL A 359 -26.40 21.67 10.83
C VAL A 359 -27.46 22.16 11.83
N PRO A 360 -28.53 21.41 12.12
CA PRO A 360 -29.52 21.86 13.10
C PRO A 360 -28.93 21.88 14.52
N SER A 361 -29.23 22.95 15.25
CA SER A 361 -28.88 23.07 16.68
C SER A 361 -29.55 21.99 17.52
N GLY A 362 -28.96 21.63 18.67
CA GLY A 362 -29.56 20.67 19.59
C GLY A 362 -30.97 21.06 20.05
N LYS A 363 -31.21 22.38 20.20
CA LYS A 363 -32.54 22.92 20.52
C LYS A 363 -33.56 22.63 19.42
N VAL A 364 -33.23 22.88 18.16
CA VAL A 364 -34.11 22.59 17.01
C VAL A 364 -34.38 21.09 16.90
N LYS A 365 -33.34 20.27 17.04
CA LYS A 365 -33.48 18.79 17.05
C LYS A 365 -34.45 18.32 18.14
N ALA A 366 -34.29 18.82 19.37
CA ALA A 366 -35.15 18.46 20.50
C ALA A 366 -36.60 18.93 20.27
N GLN A 367 -36.81 20.16 19.80
CA GLN A 367 -38.15 20.71 19.55
C GLN A 367 -38.92 19.92 18.49
N ILE A 368 -38.30 19.62 17.35
CA ILE A 368 -38.93 18.84 16.27
C ILE A 368 -39.24 17.41 16.76
N TRP A 369 -38.29 16.78 17.46
CA TRP A 369 -38.48 15.45 18.00
C TRP A 369 -39.62 15.40 19.03
N ASP A 370 -39.61 16.29 20.02
CA ASP A 370 -40.61 16.29 21.09
C ASP A 370 -42.02 16.58 20.55
N ALA A 371 -42.14 17.46 19.56
CA ALA A 371 -43.41 17.75 18.90
C ALA A 371 -43.96 16.52 18.16
N ALA A 372 -43.12 15.87 17.34
CA ALA A 372 -43.48 14.63 16.65
C ALA A 372 -43.83 13.50 17.62
N PHE A 373 -43.05 13.35 18.69
CA PHE A 373 -43.26 12.32 19.70
C PHE A 373 -44.58 12.55 20.46
N THR A 374 -44.94 13.81 20.73
CA THR A 374 -46.21 14.16 21.36
C THR A 374 -47.40 13.71 20.50
N VAL A 375 -47.33 13.93 19.18
CA VAL A 375 -48.37 13.48 18.23
C VAL A 375 -48.43 11.95 18.21
N ALA A 376 -47.28 11.28 18.09
CA ALA A 376 -47.22 9.82 18.07
C ALA A 376 -47.84 9.20 19.34
N VAL A 377 -47.57 9.77 20.51
CA VAL A 377 -48.18 9.32 21.78
C VAL A 377 -49.69 9.58 21.80
N ALA A 378 -50.14 10.77 21.37
CA ALA A 378 -51.56 11.13 21.34
C ALA A 378 -52.38 10.22 20.42
N GLU A 379 -51.82 9.86 19.27
CA GLU A 379 -52.45 8.99 18.26
C GLU A 379 -52.16 7.50 18.46
N ARG A 380 -51.36 7.14 19.47
CA ARG A 380 -50.91 5.76 19.76
C ARG A 380 -50.19 5.11 18.57
N ILE A 381 -49.37 5.89 17.87
CA ILE A 381 -48.54 5.42 16.77
C ILE A 381 -47.26 4.80 17.33
N ASP A 382 -46.94 3.59 16.86
CA ASP A 382 -45.66 2.96 17.12
C ASP A 382 -44.58 3.59 16.24
N LEU A 383 -43.54 4.15 16.88
CA LEU A 383 -42.41 4.80 16.20
C LEU A 383 -41.58 3.82 15.36
N ALA A 384 -41.62 2.52 15.67
CA ALA A 384 -40.91 1.50 14.92
C ALA A 384 -41.64 1.08 13.63
N LEU A 385 -42.78 1.69 13.30
CA LEU A 385 -43.45 1.45 12.04
C LEU A 385 -42.63 2.02 10.86
N PRO A 386 -42.43 1.23 9.78
CA PRO A 386 -41.71 1.70 8.62
C PRO A 386 -42.40 2.89 7.94
N PHE A 387 -41.61 3.85 7.44
CA PHE A 387 -42.06 4.96 6.60
C PHE A 387 -41.19 5.06 5.34
N SER A 388 -41.66 5.70 4.27
CA SER A 388 -40.88 5.82 3.03
C SER A 388 -39.60 6.65 3.26
N ALA A 389 -38.48 6.24 2.67
CA ALA A 389 -37.24 7.02 2.74
C ALA A 389 -37.35 8.40 2.06
N SER A 390 -38.32 8.59 1.16
CA SER A 390 -38.59 9.88 0.51
C SER A 390 -39.56 10.78 1.29
N ASP A 391 -40.20 10.27 2.34
CA ASP A 391 -41.29 10.95 3.03
C ASP A 391 -40.98 11.17 4.52
N ILE A 392 -41.80 12.00 5.15
CA ILE A 392 -41.79 12.26 6.59
C ILE A 392 -42.79 11.30 7.26
N PRO A 393 -42.48 10.73 8.44
CA PRO A 393 -43.45 9.91 9.16
C PRO A 393 -44.77 10.66 9.38
N ASN A 394 -45.91 9.94 9.31
CA ASN A 394 -47.24 10.55 9.37
C ASN A 394 -47.43 11.47 10.59
N TYR A 395 -46.92 11.07 11.77
CA TYR A 395 -46.98 11.83 13.02
C TYR A 395 -46.10 13.08 13.07
N ALA A 396 -45.30 13.33 12.03
CA ALA A 396 -44.43 14.49 11.89
C ALA A 396 -44.81 15.36 10.67
N THR A 397 -45.82 14.98 9.90
CA THR A 397 -46.21 15.69 8.67
C THR A 397 -46.67 17.13 8.93
N GLU A 398 -47.34 17.41 10.05
CA GLU A 398 -47.76 18.78 10.39
C GLU A 398 -46.58 19.71 10.69
N LEU A 399 -45.42 19.17 11.08
CA LEU A 399 -44.24 19.97 11.43
C LEU A 399 -43.65 20.72 10.24
N VAL A 400 -43.95 20.31 9.00
CA VAL A 400 -43.49 21.01 7.79
C VAL A 400 -44.15 22.38 7.61
N GLN A 401 -45.20 22.68 8.38
CA GLN A 401 -45.81 24.01 8.42
C GLN A 401 -44.94 25.00 9.21
N GLU A 402 -44.16 24.50 10.17
CA GLU A 402 -43.30 25.31 11.05
C GLU A 402 -41.82 25.21 10.68
N TRP A 403 -41.40 24.10 10.06
CA TRP A 403 -40.01 23.77 9.77
C TRP A 403 -39.80 23.38 8.31
N PRO A 404 -38.60 23.60 7.72
CA PRO A 404 -38.27 23.09 6.40
C PRO A 404 -38.49 21.57 6.31
N ALA A 405 -39.12 21.10 5.24
CA ALA A 405 -39.41 19.68 5.07
C ALA A 405 -38.12 18.84 5.05
N GLU A 406 -37.06 19.37 4.46
CA GLU A 406 -35.74 18.74 4.37
C GLU A 406 -35.10 18.57 5.76
N LEU A 407 -35.32 19.52 6.67
CA LEU A 407 -34.86 19.42 8.06
C LEU A 407 -35.62 18.34 8.82
N VAL A 408 -36.94 18.32 8.70
CA VAL A 408 -37.77 17.31 9.37
C VAL A 408 -37.39 15.91 8.86
N ALA A 409 -37.28 15.74 7.54
CA ALA A 409 -36.83 14.49 6.93
C ALA A 409 -35.42 14.07 7.40
N ALA A 410 -34.46 15.01 7.45
CA ALA A 410 -33.10 14.72 7.91
C ALA A 410 -33.04 14.24 9.37
N ILE A 411 -33.88 14.80 10.26
CA ILE A 411 -33.98 14.35 11.66
C ILE A 411 -34.46 12.90 11.72
N PHE A 412 -35.53 12.55 11.02
CA PHE A 412 -36.04 11.17 11.04
C PHE A 412 -35.12 10.18 10.34
N ALA A 413 -34.45 10.59 9.26
CA ALA A 413 -33.42 9.78 8.62
C ALA A 413 -32.25 9.49 9.57
N SER A 414 -31.82 10.48 10.39
CA SER A 414 -30.68 10.32 11.30
C SER A 414 -30.90 9.28 12.41
N VAL A 415 -32.16 9.06 12.81
CA VAL A 415 -32.53 8.09 13.84
C VAL A 415 -32.97 6.74 13.29
N SER A 416 -32.92 6.56 11.96
CA SER A 416 -33.48 5.40 11.29
C SER A 416 -32.43 4.53 10.61
N ASN A 417 -32.81 3.30 10.28
CA ASN A 417 -32.08 2.40 9.39
C ASN A 417 -32.90 2.07 8.13
N PRO A 418 -32.24 1.86 6.99
CA PRO A 418 -32.91 1.35 5.79
C PRO A 418 -33.40 -0.08 6.01
N SER A 419 -34.61 -0.35 5.52
CA SER A 419 -35.23 -1.66 5.41
C SER A 419 -35.18 -2.16 3.95
N SER A 420 -35.47 -3.45 3.73
CA SER A 420 -35.33 -4.15 2.45
C SER A 420 -36.18 -3.63 1.28
N GLU A 421 -37.07 -2.66 1.51
CA GLU A 421 -38.02 -2.13 0.52
C GLU A 421 -37.97 -0.60 0.35
N GLY A 422 -36.83 0.04 0.62
CA GLY A 422 -36.70 1.51 0.49
C GLY A 422 -37.48 2.29 1.56
N THR A 423 -37.88 1.61 2.64
CA THR A 423 -38.46 2.21 3.84
C THR A 423 -37.39 2.44 4.90
N LEU A 424 -37.64 3.39 5.79
CA LEU A 424 -36.87 3.67 6.98
C LEU A 424 -37.64 3.20 8.20
N VAL A 425 -36.91 2.69 9.19
CA VAL A 425 -37.46 2.32 10.50
C VAL A 425 -36.65 3.03 11.56
N VAL A 426 -37.33 3.72 12.49
CA VAL A 426 -36.67 4.34 13.65
C VAL A 426 -35.97 3.25 14.43
N GLU A 427 -34.65 3.37 14.54
CA GLU A 427 -33.82 2.41 15.24
C GLU A 427 -33.62 2.87 16.68
N LYS A 428 -33.88 1.97 17.63
CA LYS A 428 -33.92 2.25 19.06
C LYS A 428 -32.64 2.89 19.58
N GLU A 429 -31.46 2.32 19.30
CA GLU A 429 -30.18 2.80 19.83
C GLU A 429 -29.79 4.17 19.26
N LYS A 430 -29.95 4.37 17.95
CA LYS A 430 -29.76 5.64 17.25
C LYS A 430 -30.69 6.71 17.79
N CYS A 431 -31.98 6.39 17.93
CA CYS A 431 -32.98 7.28 18.48
C CYS A 431 -32.61 7.72 19.91
N ILE A 432 -32.34 6.77 20.81
CA ILE A 432 -31.98 7.06 22.20
C ILE A 432 -30.77 7.99 22.25
N ARG A 433 -29.71 7.70 21.48
CA ARG A 433 -28.50 8.54 21.43
C ARG A 433 -28.80 9.93 20.85
N PHE A 434 -29.56 10.03 19.77
CA PHE A 434 -29.94 11.29 19.13
C PHE A 434 -30.72 12.19 20.09
N VAL A 435 -31.80 11.68 20.69
CA VAL A 435 -32.66 12.43 21.61
C VAL A 435 -31.85 12.89 22.82
N GLY A 436 -31.03 12.00 23.39
CA GLY A 436 -30.18 12.33 24.54
C GLY A 436 -29.18 13.43 24.22
N THR A 437 -28.55 13.38 23.05
CA THR A 437 -27.58 14.38 22.59
C THR A 437 -28.25 15.72 22.31
N ALA A 438 -29.42 15.70 21.64
CA ALA A 438 -30.20 16.90 21.34
C ALA A 438 -30.66 17.62 22.60
N HIS A 439 -31.25 16.89 23.56
CA HIS A 439 -31.70 17.43 24.85
C HIS A 439 -30.53 17.93 25.71
N LEU A 440 -29.40 17.20 25.73
CA LEU A 440 -28.23 17.61 26.50
C LEU A 440 -27.63 18.90 25.93
N SER A 441 -27.48 18.97 24.61
CA SER A 441 -27.02 20.17 23.90
C SER A 441 -27.95 21.35 24.15
N ALA A 442 -29.28 21.14 24.06
CA ALA A 442 -30.29 22.18 24.27
C ALA A 442 -30.33 22.70 25.71
N LYS A 443 -30.14 21.82 26.70
CA LYS A 443 -30.26 22.16 28.13
C LYS A 443 -28.97 22.72 28.71
N SER A 444 -27.83 22.23 28.26
CA SER A 444 -26.53 22.67 28.74
C SER A 444 -26.15 24.04 28.14
N GLU A 445 -26.35 24.26 26.83
CA GLU A 445 -25.86 25.45 26.13
C GLU A 445 -24.37 25.78 26.45
N GLY A 446 -23.55 24.74 26.66
CA GLY A 446 -22.15 24.88 27.05
C GLY A 446 -21.92 25.21 28.54
N ARG A 447 -22.96 25.16 29.38
CA ARG A 447 -22.91 25.40 30.83
C ARG A 447 -23.27 24.13 31.60
N PRO A 448 -22.81 24.00 32.87
CA PRO A 448 -23.19 22.88 33.73
C PRO A 448 -24.71 22.82 33.94
N THR A 449 -25.29 21.64 33.75
CA THR A 449 -26.70 21.33 34.04
C THR A 449 -26.81 20.16 35.01
N ASP A 450 -27.88 20.14 35.81
CA ASP A 450 -28.21 19.04 36.72
C ASP A 450 -28.46 17.74 35.95
N SER A 451 -27.72 16.70 36.31
CA SER A 451 -27.71 15.39 35.66
C SER A 451 -29.04 14.65 35.83
N LYS A 452 -29.67 14.74 37.01
CA LYS A 452 -30.95 14.06 37.30
C LYS A 452 -32.10 14.66 36.50
N ALA A 453 -32.18 15.98 36.46
CA ALA A 453 -33.17 16.72 35.70
C ALA A 453 -33.00 16.53 34.20
N PHE A 454 -31.76 16.39 33.71
CA PHE A 454 -31.49 16.00 32.32
C PHE A 454 -32.00 14.58 32.02
N LEU A 455 -31.60 13.58 32.83
CA LEU A 455 -32.01 12.19 32.62
C LEU A 455 -33.52 11.99 32.64
N LYS A 456 -34.23 12.74 33.49
CA LYS A 456 -35.70 12.74 33.51
C LYS A 456 -36.27 13.26 32.18
N ALA A 457 -35.85 14.44 31.74
CA ALA A 457 -36.33 15.04 30.49
C ALA A 457 -36.07 14.14 29.28
N TRP A 458 -34.87 13.54 29.20
CA TRP A 458 -34.54 12.61 28.13
C TRP A 458 -35.45 11.37 28.13
N LYS A 459 -35.72 10.77 29.29
CA LYS A 459 -36.63 9.62 29.41
C LYS A 459 -38.08 9.94 29.09
N ASP A 460 -38.50 11.18 29.32
CA ASP A 460 -39.85 11.64 29.03
C ASP A 460 -40.05 11.83 27.50
N SER A 461 -38.97 11.98 26.72
CA SER A 461 -38.97 12.16 25.26
C SER A 461 -38.74 10.89 24.42
N VAL A 462 -38.90 9.71 25.02
CA VAL A 462 -38.81 8.41 24.31
C VAL A 462 -39.93 7.46 24.75
N PRO A 463 -40.27 6.43 23.94
CA PRO A 463 -41.22 5.39 24.34
C PRO A 463 -40.89 4.78 25.70
N GLU A 464 -41.93 4.41 26.46
CA GLU A 464 -41.77 3.87 27.82
C GLU A 464 -40.86 2.64 27.86
N GLU A 465 -40.96 1.78 26.83
CA GLU A 465 -40.16 0.58 26.66
C GLU A 465 -38.65 0.86 26.47
N TRP A 466 -38.29 2.07 26.04
CA TRP A 466 -36.90 2.46 25.74
C TRP A 466 -36.24 3.23 26.89
N ARG A 467 -37.02 3.66 27.89
CA ARG A 467 -36.53 4.41 29.06
C ARG A 467 -35.42 3.72 29.86
N PRO A 468 -35.39 2.39 30.04
CA PRO A 468 -34.30 1.72 30.77
C PRO A 468 -32.91 1.91 30.14
N ASP A 469 -32.87 2.12 28.82
CA ASP A 469 -31.65 2.23 28.03
C ASP A 469 -31.15 3.69 27.93
N CYS A 470 -31.92 4.66 28.42
CA CYS A 470 -31.51 6.07 28.53
C CYS A 470 -30.53 6.25 29.70
N GLN A 471 -29.25 5.98 29.44
CA GLN A 471 -28.15 6.05 30.40
C GLN A 471 -27.06 7.01 29.91
N LEU A 472 -26.39 7.72 30.84
CA LEU A 472 -25.31 8.65 30.47
C LEU A 472 -24.17 7.97 29.70
N SER A 473 -23.92 6.68 29.93
CA SER A 473 -22.94 5.87 29.21
C SER A 473 -23.18 5.85 27.69
N VAL A 474 -24.44 5.96 27.23
CA VAL A 474 -24.81 5.99 25.81
C VAL A 474 -24.31 7.28 25.13
N LEU A 475 -24.12 8.36 25.90
CA LEU A 475 -23.65 9.66 25.43
C LEU A 475 -22.16 9.90 25.72
N LYS A 476 -21.41 8.85 26.09
CA LYS A 476 -19.99 8.97 26.44
C LYS A 476 -19.21 9.67 25.33
N GLY A 477 -18.40 10.66 25.71
CA GLY A 477 -17.61 11.49 24.79
C GLY A 477 -18.29 12.80 24.37
N SER A 478 -19.60 12.94 24.61
CA SER A 478 -20.37 14.17 24.31
C SER A 478 -20.59 15.08 25.53
N TYR A 479 -20.00 14.75 26.68
CA TYR A 479 -20.15 15.52 27.91
C TYR A 479 -18.95 15.39 28.85
N THR A 480 -18.80 16.36 29.73
CA THR A 480 -17.88 16.31 30.88
C THR A 480 -18.67 16.36 32.19
N THR A 481 -18.25 15.57 33.18
CA THR A 481 -18.85 15.54 34.52
C THR A 481 -18.13 16.50 35.47
N GLN A 482 -18.89 17.18 36.32
CA GLN A 482 -18.39 17.94 37.47
C GLN A 482 -19.11 17.45 38.73
N ASP A 483 -18.63 17.86 39.92
CA ASP A 483 -19.28 17.62 41.21
C ASP A 483 -19.70 16.15 41.45
N ALA A 484 -18.74 15.22 41.31
CA ALA A 484 -18.95 13.78 41.43
C ALA A 484 -20.08 13.21 40.54
N GLY A 485 -20.35 13.85 39.40
CA GLY A 485 -21.36 13.43 38.41
C GLY A 485 -22.76 14.00 38.64
N SER A 486 -22.93 14.91 39.61
CA SER A 486 -24.21 15.60 39.82
C SER A 486 -24.50 16.65 38.74
N THR A 487 -23.45 17.23 38.16
CA THR A 487 -23.54 18.21 37.06
C THR A 487 -22.82 17.69 35.82
N ILE A 488 -23.40 17.96 34.65
CA ILE A 488 -22.85 17.59 33.34
C ILE A 488 -22.85 18.81 32.42
N THR A 489 -21.84 18.93 31.58
CA THR A 489 -21.75 19.98 30.54
C THR A 489 -21.62 19.32 29.19
N TYR A 490 -22.45 19.73 28.22
CA TYR A 490 -22.34 19.26 26.85
C TYR A 490 -21.03 19.72 26.24
N THR A 491 -20.28 18.80 25.65
CA THR A 491 -19.09 19.11 24.87
C THR A 491 -19.29 18.59 23.47
N THR A 492 -19.20 19.48 22.49
CA THR A 492 -18.82 19.08 21.15
C THR A 492 -17.37 18.64 21.29
N SER A 493 -17.08 17.34 21.10
CA SER A 493 -15.68 16.90 20.98
C SER A 493 -15.08 17.73 19.83
N THR A 494 -14.33 18.77 20.17
CA THR A 494 -13.48 19.47 19.23
C THR A 494 -12.40 18.46 18.92
N ILE A 495 -12.63 17.68 17.87
CA ILE A 495 -11.52 17.18 17.10
C ILE A 495 -10.85 18.46 16.64
N ASP A 496 -9.71 18.77 17.26
CA ASP A 496 -8.79 19.75 16.70
C ASP A 496 -8.70 19.44 15.20
N ALA A 497 -8.61 20.49 14.39
CA ALA A 497 -8.42 20.45 12.95
C ALA A 497 -7.15 19.68 12.49
N LYS A 498 -6.70 18.66 13.22
CA LYS A 498 -5.56 17.79 12.99
C LYS A 498 -5.90 16.29 13.08
N GLY A 499 -7.18 15.91 13.26
CA GLY A 499 -7.57 14.48 13.28
C GLY A 499 -7.01 13.68 14.45
N ALA A 500 -6.51 14.34 15.51
CA ALA A 500 -6.07 13.70 16.74
C ALA A 500 -7.07 13.99 17.86
N ILE A 501 -7.39 12.97 18.67
CA ILE A 501 -8.20 13.09 19.88
C ILE A 501 -7.43 13.98 20.87
N ALA A 502 -7.79 15.26 20.95
CA ALA A 502 -7.29 16.15 21.99
C ALA A 502 -8.14 15.97 23.24
N ASN A 503 -7.68 15.11 24.16
CA ASN A 503 -8.21 15.10 25.53
C ASN A 503 -7.70 16.35 26.25
N THR A 504 -8.55 17.36 26.45
CA THR A 504 -8.30 18.43 27.42
C THR A 504 -8.81 18.01 28.78
N ALA A 505 -7.94 17.34 29.56
CA ALA A 505 -7.95 17.37 31.03
C ALA A 505 -6.67 16.67 31.54
N ASP A 506 -5.93 17.36 32.40
CA ASP A 506 -4.79 16.86 33.17
C ASP A 506 -5.18 15.63 34.01
N GLU A 507 -4.79 14.43 33.58
CA GLU A 507 -4.68 13.28 34.48
C GLU A 507 -3.37 12.50 34.23
N ALA A 508 -2.54 12.52 35.27
CA ALA A 508 -1.48 11.59 35.66
C ALA A 508 -0.63 10.93 34.54
N LYS A 509 0.60 11.44 34.41
CA LYS A 509 1.75 10.72 33.85
C LYS A 509 1.85 9.32 34.47
N SER A 510 1.54 8.29 33.69
CA SER A 510 2.13 6.96 33.86
C SER A 510 2.95 6.63 32.63
N SER A 511 4.15 6.15 32.90
CA SER A 511 5.26 5.90 31.99
C SER A 511 4.91 4.91 30.87
N LEU A 512 5.19 5.26 29.61
CA LEU A 512 5.72 4.37 28.57
C LEU A 512 6.00 5.18 27.28
N GLY A 513 7.19 5.03 26.71
CA GLY A 513 7.48 5.45 25.33
C GLY A 513 8.59 6.47 25.12
N ALA A 514 9.77 6.30 25.74
CA ALA A 514 10.96 7.04 25.32
C ALA A 514 11.36 6.65 23.87
N LYS A 515 11.17 7.58 22.92
CA LYS A 515 11.66 7.49 21.54
C LYS A 515 13.19 7.28 21.54
N ARG A 516 13.64 6.07 21.19
CA ARG A 516 15.06 5.73 21.01
C ARG A 516 15.60 6.42 19.75
N LYS A 517 16.38 7.48 19.94
CA LYS A 517 17.21 8.09 18.90
C LYS A 517 18.45 7.22 18.64
N TRP A 518 18.38 6.37 17.61
CA TRP A 518 19.48 5.47 17.20
C TRP A 518 20.70 6.22 16.64
N HIS A 519 20.49 7.39 16.03
CA HIS A 519 21.53 8.13 15.31
C HIS A 519 22.63 8.76 16.20
N GLU A 520 22.45 8.83 17.52
CA GLU A 520 23.44 9.40 18.44
C GLU A 520 24.53 8.40 18.87
N LYS A 521 24.36 7.09 18.63
CA LYS A 521 25.35 6.07 19.06
C LYS A 521 26.58 5.91 18.18
N PHE A 522 26.62 6.51 16.98
CA PHE A 522 27.75 6.35 16.05
C PHE A 522 28.70 7.56 15.95
N ARG A 523 28.50 8.61 16.77
CA ARG A 523 29.40 9.77 16.81
C ARG A 523 30.56 9.64 17.80
N ALA A 524 30.55 8.66 18.69
CA ALA A 524 31.49 8.58 19.81
C ALA A 524 32.66 7.58 19.65
N SER A 525 32.91 7.01 18.46
CA SER A 525 34.01 6.04 18.26
C SER A 525 35.15 6.51 17.34
N LYS A 526 35.26 7.81 17.03
CA LYS A 526 36.46 8.39 16.42
C LYS A 526 37.10 9.41 17.37
N LYS A 527 37.83 8.90 18.38
CA LYS A 527 38.95 9.57 19.06
C LYS A 527 39.59 8.59 20.04
N SER A 528 40.57 7.82 19.55
CA SER A 528 41.87 7.60 20.19
C SER A 528 42.83 7.07 19.14
#